data_AF-A0A3C1Q1S0-F1
#
_entry.id   AF-A0A3C1Q1S0-F1
#
_cell.length_a   1.000
_cell.length_b   1.000
_cell.length_c   1.000
_cell.angle_alpha   90.00
_cell.angle_beta   90.00
_cell.angle_gamma   90.00
#
_symmetry.space_group_name_H-M   'P 1'
#
loop_
_entity.id
_entity.type
_entity.pdbx_description
1 polymer ?
#
loop_
_entity_poly.entity_id
_entity_poly.type
_entity_poly.pdbx_seq_one_letter_code
_entity_poly.pdbx_strand_id
1 'polypeptide(L)'
;MTNAILALEDGRTFHGRAFGHSGTTSGEICFNTSMTGYQEIITDPSYRGQIVTMTYPLQGNYGINTDDSESASPHVRGFVIGELCETPSSWRSQQSLADYFKEHQIIGIEDIDTRALTKHLRDKGAMRAVIST
;
A
#
# COMPACT_ATOMS: atom_id res chain seq x y z
N MET A 1 -7.39 16.39 1.56
CA MET A 1 -6.47 15.34 1.07
C MET A 1 -5.06 15.87 1.17
N THR A 2 -4.13 15.08 1.70
CA THR A 2 -2.74 15.46 1.90
C THR A 2 -1.92 14.96 0.71
N ASN A 3 -1.04 15.81 0.18
CA ASN A 3 -0.19 15.42 -0.94
C ASN A 3 0.84 14.39 -0.48
N ALA A 4 1.18 13.43 -1.33
CA ALA A 4 2.21 12.46 -1.05
C ALA A 4 3.15 12.27 -2.25
N ILE A 5 4.38 11.89 -1.97
CA ILE A 5 5.40 11.59 -2.97
C ILE A 5 6.00 10.23 -2.65
N LEU A 6 6.03 9.35 -3.65
CA LEU A 6 6.85 8.16 -3.69
C LEU A 6 8.11 8.46 -4.50
N ALA A 7 9.28 8.39 -3.88
CA ALA A 7 10.56 8.57 -4.53
C ALA A 7 11.35 7.26 -4.56
N LEU A 8 11.88 6.90 -5.73
CA LEU A 8 12.71 5.72 -5.94
C LEU A 8 14.20 6.06 -5.87
N GLU A 9 15.03 5.07 -5.56
CA GLU A 9 16.49 5.19 -5.47
C GLU A 9 17.15 5.75 -6.74
N ASP A 10 16.56 5.49 -7.91
CA ASP A 10 17.06 5.97 -9.20
C ASP A 10 16.60 7.39 -9.56
N GLY A 11 15.95 8.08 -8.63
CA GLY A 11 15.48 9.46 -8.77
C GLY A 11 14.11 9.59 -9.42
N ARG A 12 13.46 8.49 -9.84
CA ARG A 12 12.09 8.55 -10.35
C ARG A 12 11.11 8.84 -9.22
N THR A 13 10.18 9.77 -9.43
CA THR A 13 9.15 10.13 -8.45
C THR A 13 7.75 9.90 -8.99
N PHE A 14 6.82 9.61 -8.09
CA PHE A 14 5.39 9.52 -8.34
C PHE A 14 4.67 10.38 -7.32
N HIS A 15 3.74 11.21 -7.78
CA HIS A 15 2.94 12.09 -6.94
C HIS A 15 1.55 11.51 -6.79
N GLY A 16 1.02 11.53 -5.58
CA GLY A 16 -0.29 10.99 -5.28
C GLY A 16 -0.88 11.62 -4.02
N ARG A 17 -1.84 10.92 -3.42
CA ARG A 17 -2.56 11.38 -2.23
C ARG A 17 -2.31 10.42 -1.08
N ALA A 18 -2.00 10.96 0.10
CA ALA A 18 -1.79 10.17 1.29
C ALA A 18 -3.11 9.62 1.84
N PHE A 19 -3.08 8.39 2.33
CA PHE A 19 -4.10 7.82 3.22
C PHE A 19 -3.43 7.05 4.36
N GLY A 20 -4.18 6.76 5.42
CA GLY A 20 -3.62 6.13 6.61
C GLY A 20 -2.90 7.13 7.50
N HIS A 21 -1.68 6.79 7.91
CA HIS A 21 -0.81 7.61 8.75
C HIS A 21 -0.04 8.67 7.93
N SER A 22 0.29 9.80 8.56
CA SER A 22 1.13 10.85 7.95
C SER A 22 2.55 10.78 8.48
N GLY A 23 3.54 10.98 7.60
CA GLY A 23 4.95 11.01 7.96
C GLY A 23 5.85 10.62 6.79
N THR A 24 6.98 10.02 7.12
CA THR A 24 7.94 9.51 6.13
C THR A 24 8.30 8.07 6.46
N THR A 25 8.26 7.20 5.47
CA THR A 25 8.66 5.79 5.59
C THR A 25 9.60 5.42 4.45
N SER A 26 10.48 4.46 4.69
CA SER A 26 11.41 3.94 3.70
C SER A 26 11.46 2.42 3.74
N GLY A 27 11.74 1.82 2.59
CA GLY A 27 11.81 0.37 2.44
C GLY A 27 12.26 -0.04 1.05
N GLU A 28 12.36 -1.34 0.83
CA GLU A 28 12.50 -1.88 -0.53
C GLU A 28 11.13 -1.91 -1.19
N ILE A 29 10.99 -1.40 -2.41
CA ILE A 29 9.72 -1.43 -3.11
C ILE A 29 9.58 -2.69 -3.96
N CYS A 30 8.44 -3.35 -3.83
CA CYS A 30 8.04 -4.49 -4.63
C CYS A 30 6.64 -4.27 -5.22
N PHE A 31 6.21 -5.18 -6.10
CA PHE A 31 4.84 -5.19 -6.59
C PHE A 31 4.20 -6.57 -6.42
N ASN A 32 2.89 -6.58 -6.18
CA ASN A 32 2.08 -7.79 -6.08
C ASN A 32 0.94 -7.75 -7.11
N THR A 33 0.77 -8.85 -7.84
CA THR A 33 -0.22 -8.99 -8.92
C THR A 33 -1.58 -9.53 -8.48
N SER A 34 -1.75 -9.84 -7.21
CA SER A 34 -3.01 -10.30 -6.64
C SER A 34 -4.09 -9.23 -6.81
N MET A 35 -5.26 -9.64 -7.29
CA MET A 35 -6.43 -8.77 -7.44
C MET A 35 -7.27 -8.70 -6.16
N THR A 36 -7.08 -9.66 -5.26
CA THR A 36 -7.76 -9.80 -3.97
C THR A 36 -6.72 -10.18 -2.91
N GLY A 37 -7.14 -10.23 -1.65
CA GLY A 37 -6.27 -10.64 -0.55
C GLY A 37 -5.27 -9.56 -0.12
N TYR A 38 -5.65 -8.28 -0.18
CA TYR A 38 -4.76 -7.19 0.21
C TYR A 38 -4.48 -7.21 1.71
N GLN A 39 -5.43 -7.66 2.54
CA GLN A 39 -5.27 -7.71 3.99
C GLN A 39 -4.22 -8.75 4.39
N GLU A 40 -4.28 -9.92 3.75
CA GLU A 40 -3.33 -11.02 3.89
C GLU A 40 -1.93 -10.54 3.50
N ILE A 41 -1.82 -9.80 2.38
CA ILE A 41 -0.55 -9.18 1.95
C ILE A 41 -0.03 -8.16 2.97
N ILE A 42 -0.90 -7.32 3.52
CA ILE A 42 -0.53 -6.30 4.52
C ILE A 42 -0.01 -6.96 5.81
N THR A 43 -0.57 -8.11 6.18
CA THR A 43 -0.28 -8.84 7.42
C THR A 43 0.73 -9.98 7.25
N ASP A 44 1.22 -10.26 6.04
CA ASP A 44 2.23 -11.29 5.82
C ASP A 44 3.63 -10.83 6.30
N PRO A 45 4.29 -11.57 7.22
CA PRO A 45 5.64 -11.28 7.72
C PRO A 45 6.71 -11.16 6.64
N SER A 46 6.50 -11.76 5.47
CA SER A 46 7.42 -11.73 4.33
C SER A 46 7.64 -10.33 3.77
N TYR A 47 6.66 -9.42 3.93
CA TYR A 47 6.76 -8.03 3.49
C TYR A 47 7.42 -7.10 4.50
N ARG A 48 7.99 -7.63 5.59
CA ARG A 48 8.67 -6.81 6.59
C ARG A 48 9.81 -6.00 5.97
N GLY A 49 9.74 -4.68 6.10
CA GLY A 49 10.73 -3.77 5.52
C GLY A 49 10.43 -3.35 4.08
N GLN A 50 9.34 -3.83 3.49
CA GLN A 50 8.98 -3.56 2.10
C GLN A 50 7.84 -2.56 1.98
N ILE A 51 7.87 -1.77 0.91
CA ILE A 51 6.76 -0.95 0.42
C ILE A 51 6.10 -1.76 -0.69
N VAL A 52 4.82 -2.11 -0.52
CA VAL A 52 4.12 -2.99 -1.47
C VAL A 52 3.29 -2.16 -2.43
N THR A 53 3.50 -2.38 -3.73
CA THR A 53 2.66 -1.80 -4.79
C THR A 53 1.65 -2.82 -5.28
N MET A 54 0.36 -2.49 -5.23
CA MET A 54 -0.68 -3.35 -5.80
C MET A 54 -0.88 -3.03 -7.28
N THR A 55 -0.90 -4.07 -8.14
CA THR A 55 -1.20 -3.84 -9.57
C THR A 55 -2.69 -3.69 -9.83
N TYR A 56 -3.56 -4.29 -9.02
CA TYR A 56 -5.00 -4.08 -9.13
C TYR A 56 -5.33 -2.68 -8.59
N PRO A 57 -6.01 -1.82 -9.37
CA PRO A 57 -6.06 -0.40 -9.08
C PRO A 57 -6.86 -0.07 -7.81
N LEU A 58 -8.01 -0.70 -7.62
CA LEU A 58 -8.91 -0.42 -6.50
C LEU A 58 -8.57 -1.30 -5.29
N GLN A 59 -8.20 -0.69 -4.16
CA GLN A 59 -7.91 -1.40 -2.92
C GLN A 59 -8.83 -0.93 -1.79
N GLY A 60 -9.17 -1.83 -0.86
CA GLY A 60 -10.08 -1.53 0.25
C GLY A 60 -11.56 -1.81 -0.04
N ASN A 61 -11.90 -2.40 -1.19
CA ASN A 61 -13.29 -2.60 -1.62
C ASN A 61 -14.12 -3.53 -0.70
N TYR A 62 -13.50 -4.47 0.01
CA TYR A 62 -14.19 -5.33 0.99
C TYR A 62 -13.82 -5.01 2.45
N GLY A 63 -13.17 -3.88 2.69
CA GLY A 63 -12.74 -3.44 4.01
C GLY A 63 -11.69 -4.36 4.64
N ILE A 64 -11.63 -4.35 5.96
CA ILE A 64 -10.77 -5.22 6.77
C ILE A 64 -11.66 -5.94 7.80
N ASN A 65 -11.28 -7.17 8.16
CA ASN A 65 -11.92 -7.96 9.20
C ASN A 65 -10.89 -8.69 10.08
N THR A 66 -11.32 -9.40 11.11
CA THR A 66 -10.40 -10.10 12.02
C THR A 66 -9.85 -11.40 11.47
N ASP A 67 -10.59 -12.07 10.59
CA ASP A 67 -10.32 -13.47 10.23
C ASP A 67 -9.30 -13.59 9.08
N ASP A 68 -9.18 -12.57 8.24
CA ASP A 68 -8.29 -12.55 7.07
C ASP A 68 -6.88 -12.01 7.42
N SER A 69 -6.50 -11.95 8.70
CA SER A 69 -5.15 -11.54 9.11
C SER A 69 -4.22 -12.76 9.21
N GLU A 70 -3.14 -12.77 8.44
CA GLU A 70 -2.13 -13.85 8.44
C GLU A 70 -1.16 -13.76 9.62
N SER A 71 -1.16 -12.63 10.35
CA SER A 71 -0.37 -12.44 11.55
C SER A 71 -1.04 -11.48 12.52
N ALA A 72 -0.43 -11.33 13.70
CA ALA A 72 -0.94 -10.47 14.76
C ALA A 72 -0.88 -8.96 14.43
N SER A 73 -0.11 -8.56 13.41
CA SER A 73 0.12 -7.15 13.11
C SER A 73 0.50 -6.96 11.64
N PRO A 74 0.15 -5.82 11.02
CA PRO A 74 0.64 -5.53 9.69
C PRO A 74 2.17 -5.38 9.65
N HIS A 75 2.80 -5.85 8.58
CA HIS A 75 4.25 -5.92 8.46
C HIS A 75 4.84 -5.04 7.35
N VAL A 76 4.00 -4.57 6.41
CA VAL A 76 4.40 -3.64 5.35
C VAL A 76 4.88 -2.29 5.92
N ARG A 77 5.88 -1.69 5.27
CA ARG A 77 6.37 -0.33 5.59
C ARG A 77 5.53 0.77 4.98
N GLY A 78 4.84 0.45 3.89
CA GLY A 78 3.96 1.36 3.18
C GLY A 78 3.24 0.63 2.06
N PHE A 79 2.21 1.29 1.51
CA PHE A 79 1.32 0.68 0.53
C PHE A 79 1.03 1.65 -0.61
N VAL A 80 1.21 1.21 -1.84
CA VAL A 80 1.08 2.03 -3.06
C VAL A 80 -0.03 1.45 -3.93
N ILE A 81 -1.05 2.25 -4.21
CA ILE A 81 -2.27 1.81 -4.92
C ILE A 81 -2.69 2.82 -5.98
N GLY A 82 -3.57 2.37 -6.89
CA GLY A 82 -4.18 3.27 -7.86
C GLY A 82 -5.30 4.12 -7.24
N GLU A 83 -6.22 3.48 -6.54
CA GLU A 83 -7.41 4.11 -5.98
C GLU A 83 -7.80 3.44 -4.65
N LEU A 84 -8.07 4.25 -3.63
CA LEU A 84 -8.62 3.79 -2.36
C LEU A 84 -10.15 3.75 -2.43
N CYS A 85 -10.73 2.61 -2.07
CA CYS A 85 -12.16 2.53 -1.83
C CYS A 85 -12.51 3.15 -0.47
N GLU A 86 -13.16 4.31 -0.48
CA GLU A 86 -13.55 5.02 0.75
C GLU A 86 -14.68 4.28 1.50
N THR A 87 -15.60 3.65 0.77
CA THR A 87 -16.77 2.97 1.34
C THR A 87 -16.71 1.48 1.01
N PRO A 88 -16.12 0.64 1.87
CA PRO A 88 -16.05 -0.80 1.65
C PRO A 88 -17.45 -1.42 1.62
N SER A 89 -17.64 -2.42 0.76
CA SER A 89 -18.90 -3.15 0.61
C SER A 89 -18.66 -4.65 0.67
N SER A 90 -18.75 -5.19 1.88
CA SER A 90 -18.71 -6.62 2.15
C SER A 90 -19.44 -6.90 3.46
N TRP A 91 -20.18 -8.00 3.51
CA TRP A 91 -20.87 -8.43 4.74
C TRP A 91 -19.89 -8.75 5.89
N ARG A 92 -18.61 -9.00 5.57
CA ARG A 92 -17.53 -9.24 6.53
C ARG A 92 -16.80 -7.96 6.95
N SER A 93 -17.00 -6.84 6.26
CA SER A 93 -16.26 -5.61 6.51
C SER A 93 -16.56 -5.07 7.90
N GLN A 94 -15.52 -4.92 8.72
CA GLN A 94 -15.64 -4.34 10.07
C GLN A 94 -15.04 -2.93 10.14
N GLN A 95 -14.06 -2.63 9.29
CA GLN A 95 -13.40 -1.32 9.24
C GLN A 95 -12.92 -0.98 7.82
N SER A 96 -12.67 0.31 7.56
CA SER A 96 -12.09 0.76 6.30
C SER A 96 -10.58 0.48 6.26
N LEU A 97 -10.02 0.34 5.05
CA LEU A 97 -8.57 0.17 4.87
C LEU A 97 -7.80 1.39 5.39
N ALA A 98 -8.33 2.60 5.19
CA ALA A 98 -7.68 3.83 5.64
C ALA A 98 -7.62 3.93 7.17
N ASP A 99 -8.69 3.53 7.87
CA ASP A 99 -8.72 3.59 9.33
C ASP A 99 -7.81 2.52 9.95
N TYR A 100 -7.77 1.33 9.36
CA TYR A 100 -6.79 0.29 9.72
C TYR A 100 -5.35 0.81 9.61
N PHE A 101 -5.02 1.51 8.52
CA PHE A 101 -3.69 2.09 8.33
C PHE A 101 -3.38 3.20 9.36
N LYS A 102 -4.37 4.01 9.74
CA LYS A 102 -4.20 5.04 10.79
C LYS A 102 -3.90 4.38 12.13
N GLU A 103 -4.66 3.34 12.51
CA GLU A 103 -4.51 2.62 13.77
C GLU A 103 -3.12 1.99 13.90
N HIS A 104 -2.63 1.38 12.83
CA HIS A 104 -1.32 0.70 12.81
C HIS A 104 -0.14 1.59 12.40
N GLN A 105 -0.36 2.90 12.25
CA GLN A 105 0.67 3.88 11.89
C GLN A 105 1.37 3.56 10.55
N ILE A 106 0.62 3.08 9.56
CA ILE A 106 1.12 2.75 8.22
C ILE A 106 0.76 3.85 7.23
N ILE A 107 1.71 4.18 6.37
CA ILE A 107 1.53 5.19 5.33
C ILE A 107 1.08 4.52 4.03
N GLY A 108 -0.05 4.97 3.50
CA GLY A 108 -0.57 4.61 2.19
C GLY A 108 -0.50 5.78 1.22
N ILE A 109 -0.29 5.50 -0.06
CA ILE A 109 -0.37 6.47 -1.16
C ILE A 109 -1.25 5.92 -2.28
N GLU A 110 -2.27 6.69 -2.64
CA GLU A 110 -3.16 6.43 -3.79
C GLU A 110 -2.91 7.43 -4.92
N ASP A 111 -3.62 7.28 -6.04
CA ASP A 111 -3.51 8.13 -7.22
C ASP A 111 -2.15 8.02 -7.93
N ILE A 112 -1.53 6.83 -7.84
CA ILE A 112 -0.26 6.51 -8.46
C ILE A 112 -0.51 5.66 -9.71
N ASP A 113 0.20 5.96 -10.80
CA ASP A 113 0.27 5.06 -11.95
C ASP A 113 1.07 3.79 -11.58
N THR A 114 0.40 2.87 -10.89
CA THR A 114 0.97 1.60 -10.43
C THR A 114 1.42 0.73 -11.60
N ARG A 115 0.86 0.93 -12.81
CA ARG A 115 1.29 0.23 -14.02
C ARG A 115 2.65 0.74 -14.50
N ALA A 116 2.85 2.06 -14.54
CA ALA A 116 4.15 2.64 -14.88
C ALA A 116 5.22 2.26 -13.85
N LEU A 117 4.86 2.28 -12.55
CA LEU A 117 5.73 1.82 -11.48
C LEU A 117 6.08 0.34 -11.61
N THR A 118 5.09 -0.54 -11.81
CA THR A 118 5.31 -1.99 -11.96
C THR A 118 6.21 -2.31 -13.15
N LYS A 119 6.01 -1.65 -14.31
CA LYS A 119 6.88 -1.81 -15.48
C LYS A 119 8.32 -1.41 -15.14
N HIS A 120 8.48 -0.31 -14.42
CA HIS A 120 9.79 0.18 -14.00
C HIS A 120 10.51 -0.82 -13.08
N LEU A 121 9.82 -1.32 -12.05
CA LEU A 121 10.37 -2.31 -11.12
C LEU A 121 10.67 -3.64 -11.80
N ARG A 122 9.86 -4.06 -12.78
CA ARG A 122 10.13 -5.27 -13.56
C ARG A 122 11.41 -5.13 -14.39
N ASP A 123 11.64 -3.95 -14.99
CA ASP A 123 12.77 -3.74 -15.89
C ASP A 123 14.07 -3.40 -15.13
N LYS A 124 13.98 -2.82 -13.93
CA LYS A 124 15.13 -2.37 -13.11
C LYS A 124 15.40 -3.22 -11.86
N GLY A 125 14.46 -4.06 -11.47
CA GLY A 125 14.51 -4.80 -10.20
C GLY A 125 13.91 -4.01 -9.03
N ALA A 126 13.82 -4.68 -7.88
CA ALA A 126 13.48 -4.05 -6.61
C ALA A 126 14.58 -3.05 -6.20
N MET A 127 14.18 -1.95 -5.58
CA MET A 127 15.09 -0.87 -5.18
C MET A 127 14.57 -0.17 -3.94
N ARG A 128 15.40 0.70 -3.35
CA ARG A 128 14.95 1.48 -2.19
C ARG A 128 13.93 2.53 -2.63
N ALA A 129 12.95 2.77 -1.79
CA ALA A 129 11.97 3.82 -1.99
C ALA A 129 11.62 4.52 -0.67
N VAL A 130 11.13 5.74 -0.79
CA VAL A 130 10.64 6.57 0.31
C VAL A 130 9.24 7.08 -0.04
N ILE A 131 8.31 6.98 0.90
CA ILE A 131 7.02 7.67 0.83
C ILE A 131 7.07 8.81 1.84
N SER A 132 6.68 10.01 1.42
CA SER A 132 6.53 11.17 2.30
C SER A 132 5.20 11.87 2.03
N THR A 133 4.52 12.30 3.10
CA THR A 133 3.21 12.96 3.09
C THR A 133 3.25 14.33 3.77
#